data_AF-A0A318B839-F1
#
_entry.id   AF-A0A318B839-F1
#
_cell.length_a   1.000
_cell.length_b   1.000
_cell.length_c   1.000
_cell.angle_alpha   90.00
_cell.angle_beta   90.00
_cell.angle_gamma   90.00
#
_symmetry.space_group_name_H-M   'P 1'
#
loop_
_entity.id
_entity.type
_entity.pdbx_description
1 polymer ?
#
loop_
_entity_poly.entity_id
_entity_poly.type
_entity_poly.pdbx_seq_one_letter_code
_entity_poly.pdbx_strand_id
1 'polypeptide(L)'
;MGLSIWSMHFIAMLSFDPGAPVAYDPGLTVASLALAVGSTWAAFLSATRERAGRASLLAAGAAMGGGICLMHYVGMAALHSAVSLSYRPDLVAASLVIAVVASTAALVVARGAHGAAARLLAAVLLGAAVVGMHYTAMAALELAVAGATRHASPPGVQPFLVGVGVAAGTLLVLFLALMASLYDQRGNILQALGAGGVGYWEFDLTTGVLRVSGHGKSLFGLKPDDELTLERWLGALSEEDRARREKAFESVLRTGGDYDIEYRLVEQDRWVNVRGKVLRDARGRPRRMMGVVLDVTDRHMAFAAVTASERRLRLLTNELNHRVKNTLATIQSIAAHTARRSGSVAEFRAAFEDRLMALSGTHNILTQSSWEAVAIGDLLAQELAPYPEGQYVLSGERLEFGSRQALALGLIFHELAPNAAKYGALSVPTGCVHVTWRARSPQGGSGRLTLEWREEGGPAVTQPKTLGFGSRLIQVSGQQDLGGTVRMVYEESGLVCVLEAPLPDLAPSAPLDAVLD
;
A
#
# COMPACT_ATOMS: atom_id res chain seq x y z
N MET A 1 -5.76 -40.17 -21.55
CA MET A 1 -6.42 -41.30 -20.86
C MET A 1 -7.12 -42.25 -21.82
N GLY A 2 -8.10 -41.82 -22.62
CA GLY A 2 -8.79 -42.73 -23.58
C GLY A 2 -7.84 -43.47 -24.54
N LEU A 3 -6.84 -42.76 -25.09
CA LEU A 3 -5.77 -43.38 -25.87
C LEU A 3 -5.00 -44.46 -25.10
N SER A 4 -4.68 -44.22 -23.81
CA SER A 4 -3.96 -45.18 -22.98
C SER A 4 -4.77 -46.45 -22.73
N ILE A 5 -6.08 -46.33 -22.53
CA ILE A 5 -6.99 -47.47 -22.37
C ILE A 5 -7.06 -48.29 -23.66
N TRP A 6 -7.20 -47.60 -24.79
CA TRP A 6 -7.20 -48.23 -26.11
C TRP A 6 -5.87 -48.93 -26.40
N SER A 7 -4.73 -48.26 -26.22
CA SER A 7 -3.40 -48.84 -26.47
C SER A 7 -3.15 -50.08 -25.61
N MET A 8 -3.50 -50.06 -24.31
CA MET A 8 -3.36 -51.23 -23.43
C MET A 8 -4.16 -52.42 -23.95
N HIS A 9 -5.42 -52.20 -24.33
CA HIS A 9 -6.27 -53.26 -24.88
C HIS A 9 -5.73 -53.78 -26.23
N PHE A 10 -5.34 -52.87 -27.13
CA PHE A 10 -4.92 -53.22 -28.46
C PHE A 10 -3.57 -53.97 -28.46
N ILE A 11 -2.65 -53.60 -27.56
CA ILE A 11 -1.40 -54.36 -27.34
C ILE A 11 -1.72 -55.80 -26.91
N ALA A 12 -2.71 -56.00 -26.03
CA ALA A 12 -3.12 -57.33 -25.61
C ALA A 12 -3.73 -58.14 -26.78
N MET A 13 -4.51 -57.51 -27.66
CA MET A 13 -4.99 -58.17 -28.90
C MET A 13 -3.87 -58.50 -29.88
N LEU A 14 -2.84 -57.65 -30.01
CA LEU A 14 -1.69 -57.94 -30.87
C LEU A 14 -0.91 -59.17 -30.38
N SER A 15 -1.03 -59.53 -29.10
CA SER A 15 -0.47 -60.75 -28.53
C SER A 15 -1.37 -61.98 -28.65
N PHE A 16 -2.61 -61.82 -29.09
CA PHE A 16 -3.54 -62.93 -29.28
C PHE A 16 -3.22 -63.69 -30.58
N ASP A 17 -3.00 -65.00 -30.45
CA ASP A 17 -2.74 -65.90 -31.56
C ASP A 17 -3.88 -66.95 -31.65
N PRO A 18 -4.80 -66.82 -32.62
CA PRO A 18 -5.87 -67.79 -32.83
C PRO A 18 -5.40 -69.08 -33.54
N GLY A 19 -4.09 -69.25 -33.78
CA GLY A 19 -3.53 -70.38 -34.54
C GLY A 19 -3.70 -70.24 -36.06
N ALA A 20 -4.01 -69.04 -36.54
CA ALA A 20 -4.19 -68.71 -37.96
C ALA A 20 -3.68 -67.28 -38.26
N PRO A 21 -3.27 -66.98 -39.52
CA PRO A 21 -2.88 -65.63 -39.90
C PRO A 21 -3.96 -64.61 -39.58
N VAL A 22 -3.55 -63.46 -39.03
CA VAL A 22 -4.44 -62.35 -38.64
C VAL A 22 -4.06 -61.06 -39.35
N ALA A 23 -5.07 -60.27 -39.70
CA ALA A 23 -4.94 -58.90 -40.19
C ALA A 23 -6.01 -58.02 -39.55
N TYR A 24 -5.80 -56.71 -39.54
CA TYR A 24 -6.71 -55.76 -38.91
C TYR A 24 -7.36 -54.82 -39.94
N ASP A 25 -8.66 -54.58 -39.79
CA ASP A 25 -9.37 -53.52 -40.50
C ASP A 25 -8.98 -52.14 -39.93
N PRO A 26 -8.36 -51.26 -40.74
CA PRO A 26 -7.90 -49.96 -40.24
C PRO A 26 -9.05 -49.01 -39.86
N GLY A 27 -10.22 -49.12 -40.50
CA GLY A 27 -11.39 -48.30 -40.19
C GLY A 27 -11.97 -48.62 -38.82
N LEU A 28 -12.22 -49.91 -38.54
CA LEU A 28 -12.71 -50.37 -37.24
C LEU A 28 -11.66 -50.19 -36.13
N THR A 29 -10.38 -50.35 -36.46
CA THR A 29 -9.27 -50.04 -35.53
C THR A 29 -9.30 -48.57 -35.10
N VAL A 30 -9.43 -47.63 -36.04
CA VAL A 30 -9.57 -46.19 -35.73
C VAL A 30 -10.89 -45.88 -35.02
N ALA A 31 -11.98 -46.54 -35.40
CA ALA A 31 -13.28 -46.36 -34.74
C ALA A 31 -13.23 -46.79 -33.26
N SER A 32 -12.57 -47.91 -32.94
CA SER A 32 -12.35 -48.36 -31.57
C SER A 32 -11.55 -47.33 -30.75
N LEU A 33 -10.51 -46.71 -31.35
CA LEU A 33 -9.77 -45.61 -30.72
C LEU A 33 -10.67 -44.40 -30.45
N ALA A 34 -11.44 -43.97 -31.44
CA ALA A 34 -12.36 -42.84 -31.32
C ALA A 34 -13.39 -43.06 -30.21
N LEU A 35 -13.91 -44.28 -30.08
CA LEU A 35 -14.83 -44.67 -29.02
C LEU A 35 -14.19 -44.56 -27.62
N ALA A 36 -12.96 -45.05 -27.43
CA ALA A 36 -12.28 -44.92 -26.15
C ALA A 36 -11.96 -43.45 -25.80
N VAL A 37 -11.50 -42.66 -26.77
CA VAL A 37 -11.20 -41.23 -26.58
C VAL A 37 -12.48 -40.44 -26.28
N GLY A 38 -13.52 -40.60 -27.10
CA GLY A 38 -14.78 -39.87 -27.00
C GLY A 38 -15.56 -40.21 -25.72
N SER A 39 -15.70 -41.49 -25.39
CA SER A 39 -16.41 -41.92 -24.17
C SER A 39 -15.71 -41.44 -22.90
N THR A 40 -14.37 -41.55 -22.85
CA THR A 40 -13.58 -41.03 -21.72
C THR A 40 -13.71 -39.51 -21.61
N TRP A 41 -13.58 -38.78 -22.71
CA TRP A 41 -13.68 -37.32 -22.72
C TRP A 41 -15.06 -36.84 -22.25
N ALA A 42 -16.14 -37.41 -22.78
CA ALA A 42 -17.51 -37.09 -22.38
C ALA A 42 -17.75 -37.38 -20.89
N ALA A 43 -17.23 -38.50 -20.39
CA ALA A 43 -17.36 -38.88 -18.98
C ALA A 43 -16.65 -37.89 -18.05
N PHE A 44 -15.41 -37.48 -18.36
CA PHE A 44 -14.72 -36.46 -17.55
C PHE A 44 -15.41 -35.12 -17.60
N LEU A 45 -15.82 -34.65 -18.79
CA LEU A 45 -16.55 -33.39 -18.92
C LEU A 45 -17.84 -33.37 -18.11
N SER A 46 -18.55 -34.50 -18.06
CA SER A 46 -19.74 -34.61 -17.22
C SER A 46 -19.37 -34.65 -15.73
N ALA A 47 -18.32 -35.39 -15.36
CA ALA A 47 -17.92 -35.58 -13.97
C ALA A 47 -17.28 -34.33 -13.32
N THR A 48 -16.68 -33.42 -14.09
CA THR A 48 -16.02 -32.21 -13.60
C THR A 48 -16.92 -30.98 -13.53
N ARG A 49 -18.18 -31.06 -14.01
CA ARG A 49 -19.15 -29.97 -13.85
C ARG A 49 -19.46 -29.74 -12.36
N GLU A 50 -19.41 -28.48 -11.92
CA GLU A 50 -19.60 -28.07 -10.52
C GLU A 50 -20.94 -28.56 -9.92
N ARG A 51 -22.00 -28.65 -10.74
CA ARG A 51 -23.34 -29.12 -10.34
C ARG A 51 -23.59 -30.61 -10.53
N ALA A 52 -22.60 -31.41 -10.91
CA ALA A 52 -22.83 -32.84 -11.15
C ALA A 52 -23.10 -33.59 -9.83
N GLY A 53 -24.37 -33.97 -9.62
CA GLY A 53 -24.79 -34.83 -8.51
C GLY A 53 -24.43 -36.31 -8.74
N ARG A 54 -24.76 -37.17 -7.76
CA ARG A 54 -24.46 -38.63 -7.81
C ARG A 54 -24.99 -39.30 -9.09
N ALA A 55 -26.17 -38.91 -9.56
CA ALA A 55 -26.77 -39.45 -10.79
C ALA A 55 -25.95 -39.12 -12.05
N SER A 56 -25.38 -37.90 -12.15
CA SER A 56 -24.52 -37.53 -13.27
C SER A 56 -23.20 -38.28 -13.26
N LEU A 57 -22.66 -38.57 -12.08
CA LEU A 57 -21.44 -39.36 -11.94
C LEU A 57 -21.68 -40.84 -12.30
N LEU A 58 -22.81 -41.41 -11.89
CA LEU A 58 -23.23 -42.76 -12.30
C LEU A 58 -23.42 -42.84 -13.83
N ALA A 59 -24.06 -41.83 -14.44
CA ALA A 59 -24.24 -41.75 -15.88
C ALA A 59 -22.90 -41.62 -16.62
N ALA A 60 -21.97 -40.80 -16.10
CA ALA A 60 -20.62 -40.65 -16.65
C ALA A 60 -19.83 -41.96 -16.55
N GLY A 61 -19.91 -42.67 -15.42
CA GLY A 61 -19.27 -43.97 -15.22
C GLY A 61 -19.86 -45.06 -16.13
N ALA A 62 -21.18 -45.08 -16.32
CA ALA A 62 -21.84 -45.97 -17.26
C ALA A 62 -21.46 -45.68 -18.72
N ALA A 63 -21.43 -44.41 -19.12
CA ALA A 63 -21.00 -44.01 -20.46
C ALA A 63 -19.53 -44.36 -20.73
N MET A 64 -18.65 -44.14 -19.74
CA MET A 64 -17.25 -44.51 -19.83
C MET A 64 -17.05 -46.02 -19.91
N GLY A 65 -17.66 -46.79 -19.00
CA GLY A 65 -17.56 -48.25 -18.99
C GLY A 65 -18.15 -48.90 -20.23
N GLY A 66 -19.33 -48.43 -20.67
CA GLY A 66 -19.94 -48.85 -21.93
C GLY A 66 -19.08 -48.51 -23.14
N GLY A 67 -18.45 -47.35 -23.17
CA GLY A 67 -17.50 -46.96 -24.22
C GLY A 67 -16.23 -47.81 -24.26
N ILE A 68 -15.68 -48.17 -23.10
CA ILE A 68 -14.51 -49.07 -22.97
C ILE A 68 -14.88 -50.49 -23.46
N CYS A 69 -16.05 -50.98 -23.06
CA CYS A 69 -16.58 -52.27 -23.50
C CYS A 69 -16.84 -52.30 -25.01
N LEU A 70 -17.49 -51.26 -25.55
CA LEU A 70 -17.75 -51.14 -26.99
C LEU A 70 -16.44 -51.04 -27.78
N MET A 71 -15.47 -50.28 -27.29
CA MET A 71 -14.14 -50.20 -27.89
C MET A 71 -13.49 -51.58 -27.99
N HIS A 72 -13.58 -52.42 -26.96
CA HIS A 72 -13.04 -53.78 -26.98
C HIS A 72 -13.67 -54.64 -28.07
N TYR A 73 -15.00 -54.71 -28.12
CA TYR A 73 -15.69 -55.55 -29.10
C TYR A 73 -15.57 -55.02 -30.54
N VAL A 74 -15.52 -53.71 -30.74
CA VAL A 74 -15.19 -53.11 -32.06
C VAL A 74 -13.75 -53.41 -32.44
N GLY A 75 -12.82 -53.42 -31.47
CA GLY A 75 -11.44 -53.85 -31.67
C GLY A 75 -11.37 -55.31 -32.13
N MET A 76 -12.06 -56.22 -31.44
CA MET A 76 -12.13 -57.62 -31.84
C MET A 76 -12.81 -57.81 -33.20
N ALA A 77 -13.83 -57.03 -33.52
CA ALA A 77 -14.48 -57.05 -34.84
C ALA A 77 -13.55 -56.55 -35.96
N ALA A 78 -12.52 -55.76 -35.64
CA ALA A 78 -11.49 -55.36 -36.60
C ALA A 78 -10.53 -56.52 -36.94
N LEU A 79 -10.48 -57.59 -36.16
CA LEU A 79 -9.60 -58.74 -36.38
C LEU A 79 -10.18 -59.66 -37.47
N HIS A 80 -9.53 -59.71 -38.62
CA HIS A 80 -9.80 -60.68 -39.66
C HIS A 80 -8.90 -61.92 -39.50
N SER A 81 -9.51 -63.09 -39.37
CA SER A 81 -8.86 -64.39 -39.28
C SER A 81 -9.62 -65.44 -40.08
N ALA A 82 -8.98 -66.56 -40.38
CA ALA A 82 -9.64 -67.74 -40.95
C ALA A 82 -10.50 -68.51 -39.92
N VAL A 83 -10.42 -68.13 -38.65
CA VAL A 83 -11.22 -68.69 -37.55
C VAL A 83 -12.45 -67.80 -37.33
N SER A 84 -13.63 -68.42 -37.25
CA SER A 84 -14.85 -67.70 -36.89
C SER A 84 -14.89 -67.44 -35.39
N LEU A 85 -15.21 -66.20 -35.02
CA LEU A 85 -15.27 -65.70 -33.65
C LEU A 85 -16.73 -65.59 -33.22
N SER A 86 -17.15 -66.36 -32.21
CA SER A 86 -18.44 -66.20 -31.54
C SER A 86 -18.26 -65.80 -30.08
N TYR A 87 -19.31 -65.28 -29.45
CA TYR A 87 -19.26 -64.78 -28.08
C TYR A 87 -20.36 -65.37 -27.20
N ARG A 88 -19.97 -65.77 -26.00
CA ARG A 88 -20.89 -66.16 -24.93
C ARG A 88 -21.60 -64.94 -24.32
N PRO A 89 -22.93 -64.83 -24.41
CA PRO A 89 -23.65 -63.62 -24.02
C PRO A 89 -23.58 -63.31 -22.52
N ASP A 90 -23.46 -64.34 -21.67
CA ASP A 90 -23.31 -64.21 -20.22
C ASP A 90 -21.99 -63.53 -19.84
N LEU A 91 -20.88 -63.92 -20.48
CA LEU A 91 -19.57 -63.33 -20.23
C LEU A 91 -19.41 -61.94 -20.86
N VAL A 92 -20.09 -61.67 -21.98
CA VAL A 92 -20.20 -60.32 -22.55
C VAL A 92 -20.94 -59.38 -21.60
N ALA A 93 -22.05 -59.83 -21.02
CA ALA A 93 -22.76 -59.03 -20.02
C ALA A 93 -21.90 -58.78 -18.77
N ALA A 94 -21.17 -59.80 -18.32
CA ALA A 94 -20.26 -59.67 -17.18
C ALA A 94 -19.12 -58.66 -17.43
N SER A 95 -18.50 -58.68 -18.62
CA SER A 95 -17.44 -57.74 -18.98
C SER A 95 -17.93 -56.28 -18.98
N LEU A 96 -19.16 -56.03 -19.46
CA LEU A 96 -19.80 -54.72 -19.42
C LEU A 96 -20.06 -54.24 -17.98
N VAL A 97 -20.57 -55.12 -17.11
CA VAL A 97 -20.81 -54.79 -15.70
C VAL A 97 -19.50 -54.41 -15.01
N ILE A 98 -18.45 -55.20 -15.22
CA ILE A 98 -17.10 -54.92 -14.67
C ILE A 98 -16.62 -53.55 -15.15
N ALA A 99 -16.73 -53.26 -16.45
CA ALA A 99 -16.30 -52.00 -17.04
C ALA A 99 -17.04 -50.79 -16.42
N VAL A 100 -18.37 -50.88 -16.29
CA VAL A 100 -19.20 -49.80 -15.73
C VAL A 100 -18.94 -49.58 -14.25
N VAL A 101 -18.93 -50.64 -13.44
CA VAL A 101 -18.72 -50.54 -11.99
C VAL A 101 -17.34 -49.95 -11.70
N ALA A 102 -16.30 -50.47 -12.33
CA ALA A 102 -14.94 -50.04 -12.05
C ALA A 102 -14.64 -48.63 -12.62
N SER A 103 -15.19 -48.27 -13.78
CA SER A 103 -15.08 -46.89 -14.32
C SER A 103 -15.80 -45.88 -13.43
N THR A 104 -16.97 -46.24 -12.89
CA THR A 104 -17.70 -45.42 -11.93
C THR A 104 -16.90 -45.22 -10.65
N ALA A 105 -16.34 -46.29 -10.08
CA ALA A 105 -15.51 -46.22 -8.88
C ALA A 105 -14.28 -45.31 -9.10
N ALA A 106 -13.60 -45.44 -10.24
CA ALA A 106 -12.47 -44.58 -10.58
C ALA A 106 -12.86 -43.10 -10.67
N LEU A 107 -14.03 -42.77 -11.26
CA LEU A 107 -14.53 -41.40 -11.31
C LEU A 107 -14.92 -40.84 -9.93
N VAL A 108 -15.50 -41.66 -9.04
CA VAL A 108 -15.78 -41.26 -7.65
C VAL A 108 -14.49 -40.85 -6.95
N VAL A 109 -13.46 -41.69 -7.02
CA VAL A 109 -12.15 -41.42 -6.39
C VAL A 109 -11.50 -40.18 -7.00
N ALA A 110 -11.54 -40.04 -8.32
CA ALA A 110 -10.97 -38.89 -9.03
C ALA A 110 -11.65 -37.56 -8.68
N ARG A 111 -12.96 -37.57 -8.37
CA ARG A 111 -13.71 -36.37 -7.97
C ARG A 111 -13.54 -36.04 -6.47
N GLY A 112 -13.48 -37.05 -5.61
CA GLY A 112 -13.62 -36.88 -4.16
C GLY A 112 -12.34 -36.55 -3.39
N ALA A 113 -11.16 -36.77 -3.96
CA ALA A 113 -9.91 -36.66 -3.20
C ALA A 113 -8.81 -35.88 -3.94
N HIS A 114 -8.22 -34.92 -3.24
CA HIS A 114 -7.12 -34.10 -3.74
C HIS A 114 -5.80 -34.64 -3.18
N GLY A 115 -4.93 -35.15 -4.05
CA GLY A 115 -3.60 -35.61 -3.66
C GLY A 115 -3.03 -36.70 -4.57
N ALA A 116 -1.71 -36.95 -4.44
CA ALA A 116 -1.02 -37.96 -5.24
C ALA A 116 -1.54 -39.39 -4.99
N ALA A 117 -1.85 -39.73 -3.74
CA ALA A 117 -2.36 -41.05 -3.37
C ALA A 117 -3.74 -41.36 -3.99
N ALA A 118 -4.64 -40.39 -4.01
CA ALA A 118 -5.96 -40.54 -4.64
C ALA A 118 -5.87 -40.75 -6.15
N ARG A 119 -4.98 -40.00 -6.81
CA ARG A 119 -4.69 -40.16 -8.25
C ARG A 119 -4.11 -41.54 -8.55
N LEU A 120 -3.19 -42.02 -7.71
CA LEU A 120 -2.63 -43.36 -7.82
C LEU A 120 -3.72 -44.43 -7.66
N LEU A 121 -4.59 -44.30 -6.64
CA LEU A 121 -5.69 -45.22 -6.41
C LEU A 121 -6.67 -45.23 -7.61
N ALA A 122 -7.07 -44.07 -8.12
CA ALA A 122 -7.92 -43.99 -9.31
C ALA A 122 -7.28 -44.63 -10.55
N ALA A 123 -5.96 -44.45 -10.73
CA ALA A 123 -5.21 -45.07 -11.82
C ALA A 123 -5.15 -46.61 -11.67
N VAL A 124 -4.92 -47.13 -10.47
CA VAL A 124 -4.92 -48.57 -10.18
C VAL A 124 -6.30 -49.18 -10.41
N LEU A 125 -7.37 -48.53 -9.92
CA LEU A 125 -8.75 -48.97 -10.14
C LEU A 125 -9.11 -49.00 -11.63
N LEU A 126 -8.71 -47.98 -12.38
CA LEU A 126 -8.92 -47.93 -13.82
C LEU A 126 -8.10 -49.00 -14.55
N GLY A 127 -6.85 -49.24 -14.15
CA GLY A 127 -6.03 -50.33 -14.70
C GLY A 127 -6.68 -51.70 -14.45
N ALA A 128 -7.13 -51.95 -13.22
CA ALA A 128 -7.87 -53.15 -12.86
C ALA A 128 -9.18 -53.29 -13.65
N ALA A 129 -9.89 -52.18 -13.91
CA ALA A 129 -11.11 -52.17 -14.74
C ALA A 129 -10.83 -52.67 -16.16
N VAL A 130 -9.79 -52.12 -16.80
CA VAL A 130 -9.43 -52.46 -18.18
C VAL A 130 -8.97 -53.91 -18.27
N VAL A 131 -8.11 -54.36 -17.36
CA VAL A 131 -7.64 -55.75 -17.29
C VAL A 131 -8.79 -56.71 -17.03
N GLY A 132 -9.62 -56.45 -16.01
CA GLY A 132 -10.74 -57.31 -15.65
C GLY A 132 -11.78 -57.42 -16.76
N MET A 133 -12.15 -56.31 -17.39
CA MET A 133 -13.02 -56.30 -18.56
C MET A 133 -12.39 -57.11 -19.71
N HIS A 134 -11.12 -56.85 -20.04
CA HIS A 134 -10.45 -57.47 -21.18
C HIS A 134 -10.36 -58.99 -21.05
N TYR A 135 -9.90 -59.52 -19.91
CA TYR A 135 -9.82 -60.97 -19.70
C TYR A 135 -11.20 -61.64 -19.68
N THR A 136 -12.21 -60.99 -19.10
CA THR A 136 -13.58 -61.51 -19.12
C THR A 136 -14.14 -61.56 -20.53
N ALA A 137 -13.87 -60.53 -21.34
CA ALA A 137 -14.30 -60.47 -22.73
C ALA A 137 -13.56 -61.47 -23.62
N MET A 138 -12.27 -61.72 -23.37
CA MET A 138 -11.52 -62.80 -24.03
C MET A 138 -12.01 -64.18 -23.59
N ALA A 139 -12.40 -64.36 -22.33
CA ALA A 139 -13.01 -65.61 -21.87
C ALA A 139 -14.39 -65.87 -22.49
N ALA A 140 -15.06 -64.83 -22.98
CA ALA A 140 -16.32 -64.94 -23.71
C ALA A 140 -16.13 -65.46 -25.15
N LEU A 141 -14.91 -65.43 -25.69
CA LEU A 141 -14.60 -65.77 -27.07
C LEU A 141 -14.62 -67.28 -27.29
N GLU A 142 -15.41 -67.72 -28.26
CA GLU A 142 -15.43 -69.09 -28.77
C GLU A 142 -14.87 -69.10 -30.20
N LEU A 143 -13.94 -70.03 -30.44
CA LEU A 143 -13.24 -70.17 -31.72
C LEU A 143 -13.78 -71.40 -32.45
N ALA A 144 -14.38 -71.19 -33.62
CA ALA A 144 -14.78 -72.28 -34.51
C ALA A 144 -13.96 -72.22 -35.80
N VAL A 145 -13.27 -73.32 -36.12
CA VAL A 145 -12.47 -73.45 -37.35
C VAL A 145 -13.43 -73.53 -38.53
N ALA A 146 -13.44 -72.50 -39.39
CA ALA A 146 -14.18 -72.55 -40.64
C ALA A 146 -13.52 -73.61 -41.55
N GLY A 147 -14.35 -74.47 -42.16
CA GLY A 147 -13.92 -75.60 -42.98
C GLY A 147 -12.83 -75.22 -43.99
N ALA A 148 -11.80 -76.07 -44.06
CA ALA A 148 -10.56 -75.83 -44.79
C ALA A 148 -10.76 -75.34 -46.24
N THR A 149 -10.49 -74.06 -46.48
CA THR A 149 -10.10 -73.56 -47.82
C THR A 149 -8.96 -72.54 -47.69
N ARG A 150 -7.77 -72.98 -48.14
CA ARG A 150 -6.53 -72.27 -48.53
C ARG A 150 -6.07 -71.03 -47.74
N HIS A 151 -4.78 -71.06 -47.37
CA HIS A 151 -3.93 -70.03 -46.77
C HIS A 151 -3.86 -68.67 -47.53
N ALA A 152 -5.00 -68.04 -47.83
CA ALA A 152 -5.00 -66.65 -48.27
C ALA A 152 -4.80 -65.77 -47.03
N SER A 153 -3.80 -64.88 -47.07
CA SER A 153 -3.65 -63.85 -46.05
C SER A 153 -4.94 -63.02 -45.97
N PRO A 154 -5.55 -62.85 -44.79
CA PRO A 154 -6.76 -62.06 -44.65
C PRO A 154 -6.51 -60.61 -45.11
N PRO A 155 -7.49 -59.96 -45.75
CA PRO A 155 -7.37 -58.55 -46.14
C PRO A 155 -7.28 -57.67 -44.89
N GLY A 156 -6.28 -56.79 -44.83
CA GLY A 156 -6.09 -55.84 -43.73
C GLY A 156 -4.63 -55.46 -43.52
N VAL A 157 -4.37 -54.73 -42.43
CA VAL A 157 -3.03 -54.30 -42.02
C VAL A 157 -2.40 -55.35 -41.12
N GLN A 158 -1.12 -55.67 -41.34
CA GLN A 158 -0.39 -56.62 -40.52
C GLN A 158 -0.27 -56.14 -39.05
N PRO A 159 -0.37 -57.05 -38.07
CA PRO A 159 -0.31 -56.71 -36.63
C PRO A 159 0.90 -55.83 -36.26
N PHE A 160 2.08 -56.11 -36.82
CA PHE A 160 3.29 -55.33 -36.56
C PHE A 160 3.15 -53.85 -36.96
N LEU A 161 2.61 -53.57 -38.14
CA LEU A 161 2.43 -52.19 -38.63
C LEU A 161 1.40 -51.44 -37.79
N VAL A 162 0.33 -52.12 -37.36
CA VAL A 162 -0.65 -51.51 -36.44
C VAL A 162 -0.01 -51.22 -35.08
N GLY A 163 0.79 -52.15 -34.55
CA GLY A 163 1.53 -51.97 -33.29
C GLY A 163 2.49 -50.78 -33.33
N VAL A 164 3.24 -50.61 -34.42
CA VAL A 164 4.10 -49.43 -34.64
C VAL A 164 3.26 -48.15 -34.67
N GLY A 165 2.11 -48.15 -35.35
CA GLY A 165 1.19 -47.03 -35.39
C GLY A 165 0.64 -46.65 -34.01
N VAL A 166 0.22 -47.64 -33.21
CA VAL A 166 -0.25 -47.43 -31.82
C VAL A 166 0.85 -46.84 -30.95
N ALA A 167 2.07 -47.38 -31.03
CA ALA A 167 3.21 -46.90 -30.25
C ALA A 167 3.57 -45.44 -30.63
N ALA A 168 3.67 -45.13 -31.92
CA ALA A 168 3.96 -43.79 -32.42
C ALA A 168 2.86 -42.78 -32.02
N GLY A 169 1.59 -43.15 -32.17
CA GLY A 169 0.45 -42.31 -31.77
C GLY A 169 0.43 -42.05 -30.25
N THR A 170 0.73 -43.07 -29.44
CA THR A 170 0.82 -42.94 -27.99
C THR A 170 1.94 -41.97 -27.58
N LEU A 171 3.13 -42.11 -28.18
CA LEU A 171 4.27 -41.20 -27.95
C LEU A 171 3.94 -39.76 -28.35
N LEU A 172 3.30 -39.55 -29.51
CA LEU A 172 2.92 -38.22 -29.98
C LEU A 172 1.95 -37.53 -29.02
N VAL A 173 0.91 -38.23 -28.56
CA VAL A 173 -0.06 -37.65 -27.63
C VAL A 173 0.55 -37.38 -26.26
N LEU A 174 1.45 -38.26 -25.76
CA LEU A 174 2.19 -37.99 -24.52
C LEU A 174 3.07 -36.74 -24.65
N PHE A 175 3.76 -36.57 -25.78
CA PHE A 175 4.55 -35.38 -26.07
C PHE A 175 3.69 -34.11 -26.11
N LEU A 176 2.57 -34.13 -26.85
CA LEU A 176 1.65 -33.00 -26.92
C LEU A 176 1.04 -32.65 -25.54
N ALA A 177 0.66 -33.67 -24.75
CA ALA A 177 0.13 -33.47 -23.41
C ALA A 177 1.18 -32.86 -22.46
N LEU A 178 2.44 -33.31 -22.54
CA LEU A 178 3.54 -32.73 -21.76
C LEU A 178 3.78 -31.27 -22.17
N MET A 179 3.81 -30.99 -23.47
CA MET A 179 3.98 -29.63 -23.98
C MET A 179 2.84 -28.70 -23.54
N ALA A 180 1.60 -29.15 -23.61
CA ALA A 180 0.45 -28.41 -23.12
C ALA A 180 0.54 -28.15 -21.61
N SER A 181 0.94 -29.15 -20.81
CA SER A 181 1.14 -29.00 -19.37
C SER A 181 2.24 -28.00 -19.03
N LEU A 182 3.35 -28.02 -19.76
CA LEU A 182 4.44 -27.07 -19.57
C LEU A 182 4.04 -25.64 -19.98
N TYR A 183 3.25 -25.51 -21.04
CA TYR A 183 2.74 -24.21 -21.49
C TYR A 183 1.77 -23.61 -20.46
N ASP A 184 0.84 -24.41 -19.94
CA ASP A 184 -0.11 -23.99 -18.92
C ASP A 184 0.58 -23.58 -17.61
N GLN A 185 1.56 -24.38 -17.16
CA GLN A 185 2.36 -24.05 -15.97
C GLN A 185 3.10 -22.71 -16.13
N ARG A 186 3.68 -22.45 -17.31
CA ARG A 186 4.35 -21.16 -17.60
C ARG A 186 3.35 -20.01 -17.64
N GLY A 187 2.20 -20.19 -18.28
CA GLY A 187 1.15 -19.17 -18.36
C GLY A 187 0.65 -18.73 -16.99
N ASN A 188 0.37 -19.70 -16.11
CA ASN A 188 -0.12 -19.43 -14.75
C ASN A 188 0.88 -18.61 -13.90
N ILE A 189 2.18 -18.91 -13.99
CA ILE A 189 3.21 -18.15 -13.27
C ILE A 189 3.31 -16.71 -13.79
N LEU A 190 3.29 -16.52 -15.11
CA LEU A 190 3.38 -15.19 -15.71
C LEU A 190 2.15 -14.33 -15.38
N GLN A 191 0.96 -14.93 -15.35
CA GLN A 191 -0.26 -14.24 -14.93
C GLN A 191 -0.21 -13.86 -13.44
N ALA A 192 0.28 -14.75 -12.57
CA ALA A 192 0.43 -14.45 -11.14
C ALA A 192 1.38 -13.28 -10.89
N LEU A 193 2.51 -13.22 -11.62
CA LEU A 193 3.43 -12.08 -11.56
C LEU A 193 2.77 -10.79 -12.07
N GLY A 194 2.02 -10.87 -13.17
CA GLY A 194 1.27 -9.73 -13.71
C GLY A 194 0.22 -9.18 -12.75
N ALA A 195 -0.54 -10.05 -12.08
CA ALA A 195 -1.54 -9.65 -11.07
C ALA A 195 -0.92 -8.95 -9.86
N GLY A 196 0.32 -9.30 -9.50
CA GLY A 196 1.06 -8.65 -8.43
C GLY A 196 1.75 -7.33 -8.82
N GLY A 197 1.59 -6.86 -10.06
CA GLY A 197 2.34 -5.70 -10.55
C GLY A 197 3.86 -5.93 -10.53
N VAL A 198 4.29 -7.18 -10.76
CA VAL A 198 5.70 -7.57 -10.66
C VAL A 198 6.27 -7.73 -12.06
N GLY A 199 7.31 -6.95 -12.38
CA GLY A 199 8.13 -7.17 -13.56
C GLY A 199 9.20 -8.23 -13.26
N TYR A 200 9.55 -9.05 -14.24
CA TYR A 200 10.75 -9.90 -14.15
C TYR A 200 11.84 -9.41 -15.11
N TRP A 201 13.08 -9.75 -14.78
CA TRP A 201 14.26 -9.48 -15.58
C TRP A 201 15.24 -10.64 -15.52
N GLU A 202 16.01 -10.80 -16.60
CA GLU A 202 17.10 -11.75 -16.74
C GLU A 202 18.29 -11.03 -17.38
N PHE A 203 19.45 -11.15 -16.75
CA PHE A 203 20.70 -10.59 -17.25
C PHE A 203 21.70 -11.72 -17.48
N ASP A 204 22.11 -11.89 -18.74
CA ASP A 204 23.16 -12.83 -19.09
C ASP A 204 24.53 -12.18 -18.86
N LEU A 205 25.25 -12.67 -17.85
CA LEU A 205 26.54 -12.11 -17.44
C LEU A 205 27.65 -12.41 -18.45
N THR A 206 27.44 -13.36 -19.36
CA THR A 206 28.42 -13.72 -20.37
C THR A 206 28.28 -12.85 -21.61
N THR A 207 27.04 -12.61 -22.06
CA THR A 207 26.77 -11.84 -23.28
C THR A 207 26.43 -10.38 -23.01
N GLY A 208 26.17 -9.99 -21.75
CA GLY A 208 25.72 -8.65 -21.39
C GLY A 208 24.28 -8.34 -21.81
N VAL A 209 23.49 -9.35 -22.18
CA VAL A 209 22.13 -9.15 -22.68
C VAL A 209 21.14 -9.09 -21.52
N LEU A 210 20.40 -7.98 -21.45
CA LEU A 210 19.31 -7.78 -20.50
C LEU A 210 17.97 -8.07 -21.17
N ARG A 211 17.17 -8.92 -20.53
CA ARG A 211 15.79 -9.22 -20.92
C ARG A 211 14.87 -8.78 -19.80
N VAL A 212 13.83 -8.06 -20.14
CA VAL A 212 12.86 -7.52 -19.19
C VAL A 212 11.47 -7.83 -19.68
N SER A 213 10.60 -8.25 -18.77
CA SER A 213 9.18 -8.46 -19.02
C SER A 213 8.47 -7.18 -19.48
N GLY A 214 7.32 -7.33 -20.15
CA GLY A 214 6.52 -6.18 -20.57
C GLY A 214 6.08 -5.27 -19.41
N HIS A 215 5.73 -5.85 -18.26
CA HIS A 215 5.41 -5.06 -17.07
C HIS A 215 6.64 -4.32 -16.53
N GLY A 216 7.80 -4.99 -16.46
CA GLY A 216 9.05 -4.33 -16.05
C GLY A 216 9.42 -3.17 -16.98
N LYS A 217 9.22 -3.31 -18.29
CA LYS A 217 9.41 -2.23 -19.28
C LYS A 217 8.44 -1.06 -19.06
N SER A 218 7.19 -1.33 -18.69
CA SER A 218 6.19 -0.29 -18.40
C SER A 218 6.57 0.61 -17.21
N LEU A 219 7.40 0.12 -16.28
CA LEU A 219 7.95 0.94 -15.20
C LEU A 219 8.85 2.07 -15.73
N PHE A 220 9.52 1.83 -16.86
CA PHE A 220 10.33 2.81 -17.61
C PHE A 220 9.51 3.57 -18.66
N GLY A 221 8.18 3.44 -18.67
CA GLY A 221 7.31 4.08 -19.66
C GLY A 221 7.35 3.43 -21.05
N LEU A 222 7.87 2.21 -21.18
CA LEU A 222 8.04 1.51 -22.45
C LEU A 222 6.89 0.53 -22.73
N LYS A 223 6.61 0.31 -24.02
CA LYS A 223 5.68 -0.73 -24.47
C LYS A 223 6.34 -2.12 -24.35
N PRO A 224 5.54 -3.21 -24.28
CA PRO A 224 6.08 -4.56 -24.13
C PRO A 224 7.09 -4.98 -25.22
N ASP A 225 6.91 -4.47 -26.44
CA ASP A 225 7.76 -4.79 -27.60
C ASP A 225 9.00 -3.90 -27.71
N ASP A 226 9.07 -2.79 -26.97
CA ASP A 226 10.21 -1.88 -27.01
C ASP A 226 11.45 -2.53 -26.42
N GLU A 227 12.63 -2.22 -26.95
CA GLU A 227 13.88 -2.71 -26.39
C GLU A 227 14.30 -1.92 -25.14
N LEU A 228 14.71 -2.65 -24.09
CA LEU A 228 15.27 -2.09 -22.86
C LEU A 228 16.66 -2.68 -22.64
N THR A 229 17.68 -1.92 -23.06
CA THR A 229 19.08 -2.28 -22.87
C THR A 229 19.55 -1.95 -21.45
N LEU A 230 20.68 -2.55 -21.04
CA LEU A 230 21.30 -2.22 -19.76
C LEU A 230 21.72 -0.74 -19.71
N GLU A 231 22.22 -0.18 -20.81
CA GLU A 231 22.60 1.24 -20.89
C GLU A 231 21.40 2.16 -20.63
N ARG A 232 20.25 1.88 -21.27
CA ARG A 232 19.03 2.65 -21.05
C ARG A 232 18.51 2.51 -19.61
N TRP A 233 18.59 1.31 -19.05
CA TRP A 233 18.28 1.09 -17.64
C TRP A 233 19.15 1.97 -16.74
N LEU A 234 20.47 2.00 -16.98
CA LEU A 234 21.44 2.81 -16.22
C LEU A 234 21.29 4.31 -16.46
N GLY A 235 20.81 4.73 -17.63
CA GLY A 235 20.51 6.11 -17.97
C GLY A 235 19.34 6.70 -17.17
N ALA A 236 18.38 5.86 -16.75
CA ALA A 236 17.23 6.30 -15.96
C ALA A 236 17.55 6.54 -14.46
N LEU A 237 18.75 6.18 -14.01
CA LEU A 237 19.20 6.31 -12.62
C LEU A 237 20.01 7.61 -12.42
N SER A 238 19.97 8.14 -11.19
CA SER A 238 20.92 9.17 -10.75
C SER A 238 22.35 8.62 -10.68
N GLU A 239 23.35 9.52 -10.69
CA GLU A 239 24.76 9.12 -10.56
C GLU A 239 25.05 8.39 -9.24
N GLU A 240 24.44 8.84 -8.14
CA GLU A 240 24.55 8.21 -6.83
C GLU A 240 23.93 6.80 -6.82
N ASP A 241 22.73 6.65 -7.38
CA ASP A 241 22.04 5.36 -7.43
C ASP A 241 22.77 4.38 -8.35
N ARG A 242 23.39 4.86 -9.43
CA ARG A 242 24.25 4.05 -10.31
C ARG A 242 25.46 3.50 -9.54
N ALA A 243 26.14 4.36 -8.76
CA ALA A 243 27.28 3.93 -7.96
C ALA A 243 26.88 2.94 -6.85
N ARG A 244 25.73 3.15 -6.20
CA ARG A 244 25.18 2.22 -5.19
C ARG A 244 24.83 0.86 -5.80
N ARG A 245 24.18 0.88 -6.97
CA ARG A 245 23.85 -0.33 -7.75
C ARG A 245 25.10 -1.12 -8.12
N GLU A 246 26.13 -0.45 -8.61
CA GLU A 246 27.37 -1.12 -9.03
C GLU A 246 28.03 -1.84 -7.85
N LYS A 247 28.16 -1.17 -6.71
CA LYS A 247 28.69 -1.79 -5.48
C LYS A 247 27.88 -3.01 -5.03
N ALA A 248 26.55 -2.91 -5.04
CA ALA A 248 25.68 -4.01 -4.67
C ALA A 248 25.81 -5.20 -5.65
N PHE A 249 25.92 -4.89 -6.94
CA PHE A 249 26.08 -5.88 -8.01
C PHE A 249 27.43 -6.62 -7.89
N GLU A 250 28.54 -5.90 -7.75
CA GLU A 250 29.87 -6.48 -7.52
C GLU A 250 29.91 -7.35 -6.25
N SER A 251 29.29 -6.88 -5.17
CA SER A 251 29.21 -7.63 -3.92
C SER A 251 28.55 -9.00 -4.12
N VAL A 252 27.36 -9.03 -4.71
CA VAL A 252 26.61 -10.28 -4.95
C VAL A 252 27.33 -11.22 -5.91
N LEU A 253 28.05 -10.69 -6.92
CA LEU A 253 28.87 -11.51 -7.81
C LEU A 253 30.04 -12.19 -7.07
N ARG A 254 30.64 -11.51 -6.10
CA ARG A 254 31.77 -12.02 -5.32
C ARG A 254 31.35 -12.94 -4.19
N THR A 255 30.44 -12.50 -3.33
CA THR A 255 30.07 -13.23 -2.10
C THR A 255 28.95 -14.23 -2.32
N GLY A 256 28.19 -14.09 -3.40
CA GLY A 256 26.88 -14.73 -3.51
C GLY A 256 25.85 -14.05 -2.59
N GLY A 257 24.63 -14.60 -2.56
CA GLY A 257 23.51 -14.05 -1.81
C GLY A 257 22.43 -13.45 -2.71
N ASP A 258 21.46 -12.82 -2.07
CA ASP A 258 20.32 -12.20 -2.72
C ASP A 258 20.65 -10.73 -3.03
N TYR A 259 20.43 -10.33 -4.27
CA TYR A 259 20.48 -8.94 -4.69
C TYR A 259 19.17 -8.28 -4.30
N ASP A 260 19.23 -7.18 -3.56
CA ASP A 260 18.08 -6.38 -3.17
C ASP A 260 18.52 -4.92 -3.10
N ILE A 261 17.93 -4.08 -3.94
CA ILE A 261 18.24 -2.65 -3.99
C ILE A 261 17.02 -1.85 -4.36
N GLU A 262 16.93 -0.64 -3.81
CA GLU A 262 15.92 0.34 -4.18
C GLU A 262 16.58 1.59 -4.73
N TYR A 263 15.97 2.16 -5.76
CA TYR A 263 16.42 3.41 -6.38
C TYR A 263 15.27 4.10 -7.12
N ARG A 264 15.48 5.38 -7.45
CA ARG A 264 14.49 6.19 -8.16
C ARG A 264 14.83 6.21 -9.65
N LEU A 265 13.84 5.88 -10.47
CA LEU A 265 13.85 6.17 -11.90
C LEU A 265 13.52 7.65 -12.07
N VAL A 266 14.52 8.43 -12.47
CA VAL A 266 14.47 9.90 -12.43
C VAL A 266 13.44 10.46 -13.42
N GLU A 267 13.43 9.95 -14.64
CA GLU A 267 12.53 10.43 -15.70
C GLU A 267 11.05 10.12 -15.42
N GLN A 268 10.76 8.97 -14.82
CA GLN A 268 9.39 8.51 -14.57
C GLN A 268 8.89 8.92 -13.18
N ASP A 269 9.77 9.49 -12.35
CA ASP A 269 9.53 9.74 -10.93
C ASP A 269 8.95 8.54 -10.18
N ARG A 270 9.64 7.39 -10.28
CA ARG A 270 9.19 6.15 -9.64
C ARG A 270 10.28 5.54 -8.79
N TRP A 271 9.91 5.06 -7.62
CA TRP A 271 10.78 4.20 -6.82
C TRP A 271 10.58 2.75 -7.22
N VAL A 272 11.68 2.08 -7.54
CA VAL A 272 11.64 0.65 -7.87
C VAL A 272 12.51 -0.14 -6.92
N ASN A 273 12.01 -1.31 -6.52
CA ASN A 273 12.79 -2.32 -5.81
C ASN A 273 13.18 -3.42 -6.79
N VAL A 274 14.48 -3.66 -6.90
CA VAL A 274 15.05 -4.66 -7.81
C VAL A 274 15.70 -5.75 -6.99
N ARG A 275 15.12 -6.94 -7.10
CA ARG A 275 15.59 -8.14 -6.42
C ARG A 275 16.04 -9.19 -7.40
N GLY A 276 17.07 -9.96 -7.09
CA GLY A 276 17.51 -11.04 -7.95
C GLY A 276 18.48 -12.01 -7.31
N LYS A 277 18.75 -13.11 -8.01
CA LYS A 277 19.75 -14.11 -7.62
C LYS A 277 20.69 -14.41 -8.77
N VAL A 278 21.94 -14.69 -8.42
CA VAL A 278 22.96 -15.12 -9.37
C VAL A 278 22.91 -16.63 -9.55
N LEU A 279 22.72 -17.05 -10.79
CA LEU A 279 22.79 -18.43 -11.25
C LEU A 279 24.23 -18.71 -11.71
N ARG A 280 24.86 -19.69 -11.05
CA ARG A 280 26.24 -20.10 -11.31
C ARG A 280 26.29 -21.39 -12.13
N ASP A 281 27.35 -21.56 -12.93
CA ASP A 281 27.60 -22.80 -13.66
C ASP A 281 28.09 -23.92 -12.72
N ALA A 282 28.26 -25.13 -13.27
CA ALA A 282 28.77 -26.29 -12.52
C ALA A 282 30.18 -26.09 -11.94
N ARG A 283 30.92 -25.06 -12.38
CA ARG A 283 32.25 -24.68 -11.89
C ARG A 283 32.19 -23.52 -10.89
N GLY A 284 31.00 -23.09 -10.48
CA GLY A 284 30.78 -22.00 -9.52
C GLY A 284 30.88 -20.59 -10.10
N ARG A 285 31.05 -20.44 -11.43
CA ARG A 285 31.19 -19.12 -12.06
C ARG A 285 29.82 -18.48 -12.30
N PRO A 286 29.64 -17.17 -12.01
CA PRO A 286 28.41 -16.45 -12.35
C PRO A 286 28.13 -16.54 -13.84
N ARG A 287 26.94 -17.01 -14.23
CA ARG A 287 26.54 -17.09 -15.64
C ARG A 287 25.36 -16.17 -15.95
N ARG A 288 24.37 -16.13 -15.06
CA ARG A 288 23.14 -15.37 -15.24
C ARG A 288 22.70 -14.76 -13.93
N MET A 289 21.90 -13.72 -14.03
CA MET A 289 21.19 -13.14 -12.90
C MET A 289 19.73 -12.99 -13.29
N MET A 290 18.83 -13.39 -12.40
CA MET A 290 17.40 -13.33 -12.65
C MET A 290 16.68 -12.81 -11.44
N GLY A 291 15.59 -12.09 -11.68
CA GLY A 291 14.96 -11.37 -10.60
C GLY A 291 13.66 -10.70 -10.98
N VAL A 292 13.18 -9.90 -10.03
CA VAL A 292 11.98 -9.11 -10.13
C VAL A 292 12.27 -7.63 -9.94
N VAL A 293 11.41 -6.80 -10.50
CA VAL A 293 11.35 -5.36 -10.29
C VAL A 293 9.92 -5.01 -9.88
N LEU A 294 9.80 -4.29 -8.77
CA LEU A 294 8.51 -3.87 -8.21
C LEU A 294 8.47 -2.34 -8.12
N ASP A 295 7.31 -1.76 -8.41
CA ASP A 295 7.04 -0.37 -8.07
C ASP A 295 6.79 -0.26 -6.56
N VAL A 296 7.56 0.60 -5.89
CA VAL A 296 7.45 0.87 -4.46
C VAL A 296 7.23 2.35 -4.18
N THR A 297 6.80 3.12 -5.19
CA THR A 297 6.57 4.57 -5.12
C THR A 297 5.58 4.92 -4.01
N ASP A 298 4.42 4.27 -3.97
CA ASP A 298 3.39 4.53 -2.94
C ASP A 298 3.93 4.34 -1.52
N ARG A 299 4.75 3.30 -1.32
CA ARG A 299 5.39 3.02 -0.01
C ARG A 299 6.37 4.12 0.38
N HIS A 300 7.19 4.59 -0.56
CA HIS A 300 8.14 5.69 -0.31
C HIS A 300 7.41 7.01 -0.04
N MET A 301 6.36 7.32 -0.81
CA MET A 301 5.55 8.52 -0.60
C MET A 301 4.84 8.51 0.75
N ALA A 302 4.28 7.37 1.16
CA ALA A 302 3.66 7.22 2.47
C ALA A 302 4.68 7.44 3.60
N PHE A 303 5.87 6.84 3.49
CA PHE A 303 6.93 7.02 4.48
C PHE A 303 7.42 8.47 4.55
N ALA A 304 7.59 9.13 3.41
CA ALA A 304 7.99 10.53 3.33
C ALA A 304 6.94 11.45 3.98
N ALA A 305 5.64 11.21 3.72
CA ALA A 305 4.55 11.96 4.31
C ALA A 305 4.50 11.83 5.84
N VAL A 306 4.67 10.61 6.37
CA VAL A 306 4.75 10.37 7.82
C VAL A 306 5.94 11.11 8.42
N THR A 307 7.12 11.00 7.82
CA THR A 307 8.34 11.67 8.29
C THR A 307 8.19 13.20 8.30
N ALA A 308 7.58 13.76 7.25
CA ALA A 308 7.29 15.19 7.17
C ALA A 308 6.32 15.64 8.28
N SER A 309 5.27 14.86 8.54
CA SER A 309 4.31 15.12 9.63
C SER A 309 4.98 15.06 11.01
N GLU A 310 5.80 14.05 11.28
CA GLU A 310 6.55 13.95 12.53
C GLU A 310 7.48 15.16 12.75
N ARG A 311 8.17 15.59 11.68
CA ARG A 311 9.03 16.77 11.75
C ARG A 311 8.24 18.03 12.08
N ARG A 312 7.07 18.21 11.44
CA ARG A 312 6.16 19.32 11.73
C ARG A 312 5.67 19.29 13.18
N LEU A 313 5.25 18.12 13.67
CA LEU A 313 4.79 17.97 15.05
C LEU A 313 5.90 18.29 16.06
N ARG A 314 7.15 17.86 15.81
CA ARG A 314 8.30 18.17 16.66
C ARG A 314 8.59 19.68 16.70
N LEU A 315 8.51 20.38 15.57
CA LEU A 315 8.68 21.83 15.53
C LEU A 315 7.60 22.55 16.35
N LEU A 316 6.32 22.17 16.17
CA LEU A 316 5.21 22.72 16.95
C LEU A 316 5.35 22.44 18.45
N THR A 317 5.79 21.23 18.81
CA THR A 317 6.01 20.85 20.21
C THR A 317 7.13 21.68 20.84
N ASN A 318 8.23 21.92 20.11
CA ASN A 318 9.32 22.74 20.59
C ASN A 318 8.88 24.19 20.81
N GLU A 319 8.12 24.74 19.87
CA GLU A 319 7.58 26.09 19.98
C GLU A 319 6.61 26.23 21.16
N LEU A 320 5.71 25.25 21.34
CA LEU A 320 4.80 25.21 22.48
C LEU A 320 5.56 25.11 23.81
N ASN A 321 6.60 24.27 23.89
CA ASN A 321 7.45 24.18 25.08
C ASN A 321 8.16 25.51 25.39
N HIS A 322 8.67 26.20 24.38
CA HIS A 322 9.25 27.53 24.55
C HIS A 322 8.21 28.52 25.09
N ARG A 323 6.98 28.48 24.56
CA ARG A 323 5.88 29.35 25.01
C ARG A 323 5.47 29.07 26.45
N VAL A 324 5.29 27.81 26.83
CA VAL A 324 4.98 27.42 28.21
C VAL A 324 6.05 27.91 29.18
N LYS A 325 7.33 27.76 28.83
CA LYS A 325 8.44 28.27 29.66
C LYS A 325 8.38 29.79 29.83
N ASN A 326 8.10 30.54 28.76
CA ASN A 326 7.97 31.99 28.83
C ASN A 326 6.82 32.42 29.74
N THR A 327 5.63 31.81 29.60
CA THR A 327 4.47 32.12 30.45
C THR A 327 4.74 31.79 31.93
N LEU A 328 5.38 30.65 32.21
CA LEU A 328 5.75 30.29 33.58
C LEU A 328 6.75 31.28 34.18
N ALA A 329 7.73 31.75 33.41
CA ALA A 329 8.66 32.78 33.86
C ALA A 329 7.94 34.10 34.19
N THR A 330 6.96 34.51 33.36
CA THR A 330 6.12 35.69 33.63
C THR A 330 5.31 35.53 34.92
N ILE A 331 4.64 34.38 35.12
CA ILE A 331 3.88 34.09 36.35
C ILE A 331 4.80 34.11 37.58
N GLN A 332 5.99 33.51 37.49
CA GLN A 332 6.98 33.53 38.57
C GLN A 332 7.42 34.96 38.91
N SER A 333 7.64 35.81 37.90
CA SER A 333 7.99 37.22 38.10
C SER A 333 6.87 37.98 38.83
N ILE A 334 5.61 37.77 38.42
CA ILE A 334 4.43 38.37 39.07
C ILE A 334 4.33 37.91 40.52
N ALA A 335 4.48 36.61 40.79
CA ALA A 335 4.41 36.05 42.14
C ALA A 335 5.51 36.63 43.05
N ALA A 336 6.77 36.56 42.59
CA ALA A 336 7.92 37.07 43.34
C ALA A 336 7.80 38.58 43.62
N HIS A 337 7.27 39.35 42.67
CA HIS A 337 7.13 40.79 42.85
C HIS A 337 5.96 41.17 43.76
N THR A 338 4.84 40.44 43.69
CA THR A 338 3.68 40.64 44.56
C THR A 338 4.03 40.29 46.01
N ALA A 339 4.71 39.17 46.24
CA ALA A 339 5.10 38.71 47.57
C ALA A 339 5.99 39.70 48.33
N ARG A 340 6.90 40.41 47.64
CA ARG A 340 7.79 41.40 48.26
C ARG A 340 7.07 42.65 48.82
N ARG A 341 5.81 42.88 48.47
CA ARG A 341 5.11 44.16 48.71
C ARG A 341 3.81 44.01 49.48
N SER A 342 3.26 42.82 49.58
CA SER A 342 2.08 42.55 50.38
C SER A 342 2.45 42.52 51.87
N GLY A 343 1.74 43.31 52.68
CA GLY A 343 1.92 43.32 54.13
C GLY A 343 1.29 42.12 54.83
N SER A 344 0.44 41.36 54.12
CA SER A 344 -0.20 40.14 54.61
C SER A 344 -0.42 39.11 53.50
N VAL A 345 -0.64 37.86 53.89
CA VAL A 345 -0.99 36.76 52.95
C VAL A 345 -2.32 37.03 52.25
N ALA A 346 -3.29 37.66 52.92
CA ALA A 346 -4.58 38.01 52.32
C ALA A 346 -4.43 39.06 51.20
N GLU A 347 -3.61 40.09 51.44
CA GLU A 347 -3.30 41.12 50.44
C GLU A 347 -2.50 40.55 49.26
N PHE A 348 -1.56 39.63 49.53
CA PHE A 348 -0.84 38.90 48.48
C PHE A 348 -1.81 38.11 47.60
N ARG A 349 -2.70 37.33 48.22
CA ARG A 349 -3.65 36.49 47.50
C ARG A 349 -4.54 37.32 46.57
N ALA A 350 -5.16 38.38 47.08
CA ALA A 350 -6.03 39.25 46.29
C ALA A 350 -5.28 39.90 45.12
N ALA A 351 -4.13 40.53 45.39
CA ALA A 351 -3.35 41.21 44.35
C ALA A 351 -2.72 40.26 43.31
N PHE A 352 -2.41 39.02 43.70
CA PHE A 352 -1.89 38.01 42.79
C PHE A 352 -3.00 37.42 41.90
N GLU A 353 -4.16 37.12 42.47
CA GLU A 353 -5.34 36.63 41.74
C GLU A 353 -5.81 37.65 40.68
N ASP A 354 -5.91 38.94 41.04
CA ASP A 354 -6.28 40.02 40.11
C ASP A 354 -5.33 40.09 38.90
N ARG A 355 -4.01 40.04 39.15
CA ARG A 355 -2.99 40.07 38.08
C ARG A 355 -2.97 38.82 37.22
N LEU A 356 -3.27 37.66 37.80
CA LEU A 356 -3.37 36.41 37.04
C LEU A 356 -4.58 36.46 36.09
N MET A 357 -5.70 37.01 36.55
CA MET A 357 -6.91 37.19 35.74
C MET A 357 -6.69 38.17 34.59
N ALA A 358 -5.99 39.29 34.85
CA ALA A 358 -5.61 40.25 33.80
C ALA A 358 -4.73 39.60 32.72
N LEU A 359 -3.70 38.86 33.14
CA LEU A 359 -2.83 38.12 32.22
C LEU A 359 -3.62 37.08 31.39
N SER A 360 -4.57 36.38 32.03
CA SER A 360 -5.45 35.44 31.34
C SER A 360 -6.37 36.12 30.32
N GLY A 361 -6.85 37.34 30.62
CA GLY A 361 -7.67 38.14 29.72
C GLY A 361 -6.92 38.53 28.45
N THR A 362 -5.69 39.04 28.59
CA THR A 362 -4.84 39.35 27.42
C THR A 362 -4.45 38.09 26.64
N HIS A 363 -4.23 36.95 27.32
CA HIS A 363 -3.92 35.68 26.66
C HIS A 363 -5.08 35.15 25.78
N ASN A 364 -6.32 35.32 26.24
CA ASN A 364 -7.50 34.92 25.47
C ASN A 364 -7.67 35.73 24.18
N ILE A 365 -7.43 37.05 24.22
CA ILE A 365 -7.49 37.89 23.01
C ILE A 365 -6.46 37.46 21.98
N LEU A 366 -5.22 37.23 22.44
CA LEU A 366 -4.15 36.75 21.57
C LEU A 366 -4.44 35.37 20.97
N THR A 367 -5.18 34.53 21.69
CA THR A 367 -5.61 33.21 21.21
C THR A 367 -6.73 33.32 20.18
N GLN A 368 -7.65 34.29 20.34
CA GLN A 368 -8.78 34.51 19.43
C GLN A 368 -8.38 35.22 18.13
N SER A 369 -7.34 36.07 18.15
CA SER A 369 -6.81 36.76 16.97
C SER A 369 -5.73 35.98 16.20
N SER A 370 -5.71 34.65 16.35
CA SER A 370 -4.71 33.76 15.71
C SER A 370 -3.25 34.17 15.96
N TRP A 371 -2.97 34.87 17.06
CA TRP A 371 -1.64 35.28 17.51
C TRP A 371 -0.86 36.23 16.57
N GLU A 372 -1.50 36.85 15.58
CA GLU A 372 -0.79 37.65 14.56
C GLU A 372 -0.51 39.09 15.04
N ALA A 373 -1.54 39.83 15.45
CA ALA A 373 -1.37 41.15 16.07
C ALA A 373 -2.66 41.63 16.78
N VAL A 374 -2.52 42.57 17.72
CA VAL A 374 -3.65 43.23 18.41
C VAL A 374 -3.50 44.74 18.30
N ALA A 375 -4.58 45.46 18.00
CA ALA A 375 -4.56 46.91 17.93
C ALA A 375 -4.52 47.53 19.34
N ILE A 376 -3.74 48.61 19.53
CA ILE A 376 -3.69 49.34 20.83
C ILE A 376 -5.10 49.74 21.29
N GLY A 377 -5.93 50.22 20.35
CA GLY A 377 -7.29 50.67 20.63
C GLY A 377 -8.15 49.58 21.27
N ASP A 378 -8.01 48.34 20.83
CA ASP A 378 -8.79 47.20 21.36
C ASP A 378 -8.37 46.87 22.79
N LEU A 379 -7.06 46.92 23.09
CA LEU A 379 -6.54 46.73 24.45
C LEU A 379 -7.04 47.81 25.41
N LEU A 380 -7.00 49.08 24.99
CA LEU A 380 -7.49 50.20 25.79
C LEU A 380 -9.00 50.13 26.01
N ALA A 381 -9.77 49.83 24.96
CA ALA A 381 -11.22 49.72 25.03
C ALA A 381 -11.64 48.61 26.01
N GLN A 382 -10.94 47.47 25.99
CA GLN A 382 -11.22 46.38 26.92
C GLN A 382 -10.91 46.76 28.38
N GLU A 383 -9.74 47.35 28.65
CA GLU A 383 -9.34 47.72 30.02
C GLU A 383 -10.22 48.84 30.60
N LEU A 384 -10.74 49.73 29.74
CA LEU A 384 -11.61 50.83 30.16
C LEU A 384 -13.11 50.50 30.11
N ALA A 385 -13.50 49.35 29.54
CA ALA A 385 -14.89 48.91 29.45
C ALA A 385 -15.67 48.92 30.78
N PRO A 386 -15.06 48.67 31.97
CA PRO A 386 -15.78 48.74 33.23
C PRO A 386 -16.21 50.15 33.67
N TYR A 387 -15.69 51.21 33.04
CA TYR A 387 -15.93 52.60 33.43
C TYR A 387 -16.98 53.27 32.53
N PRO A 388 -17.70 54.31 32.99
CA PRO A 388 -18.79 54.92 32.23
C PRO A 388 -18.34 55.52 30.90
N GLU A 389 -19.10 55.23 29.83
CA GLU A 389 -18.93 55.89 28.53
C GLU A 389 -19.13 57.41 28.70
N GLY A 390 -18.06 58.17 28.50
CA GLY A 390 -18.02 59.63 28.72
C GLY A 390 -16.95 60.10 29.71
N GLN A 391 -16.38 59.20 30.51
CA GLN A 391 -15.22 59.50 31.38
C GLN A 391 -13.87 59.11 30.76
N TYR A 392 -13.87 58.67 29.51
CA TYR A 392 -12.64 58.42 28.76
C TYR A 392 -12.80 58.75 27.28
N VAL A 393 -11.71 59.20 26.66
CA VAL A 393 -11.63 59.51 25.23
C VAL A 393 -10.39 58.82 24.66
N LEU A 394 -10.60 57.95 23.68
CA LEU A 394 -9.55 57.23 22.97
C LEU A 394 -9.39 57.82 21.58
N SER A 395 -8.18 58.26 21.22
CA SER A 395 -7.91 58.84 19.90
C SER A 395 -6.51 58.49 19.40
N GLY A 396 -6.42 57.67 18.37
CA GLY A 396 -5.13 57.39 17.75
C GLY A 396 -5.23 56.57 16.47
N GLU A 397 -4.09 56.38 15.82
CA GLU A 397 -3.96 55.59 14.60
C GLU A 397 -4.18 54.10 14.87
N ARG A 398 -4.64 53.33 13.88
CA ARG A 398 -4.71 51.87 14.03
C ARG A 398 -3.30 51.28 13.97
N LEU A 399 -2.72 51.06 15.15
CA LEU A 399 -1.39 50.46 15.31
C LEU A 399 -1.53 49.09 15.96
N GLU A 400 -0.96 48.09 15.31
CA GLU A 400 -1.03 46.69 15.72
C GLU A 400 0.30 46.23 16.32
N PHE A 401 0.23 45.38 17.33
CA PHE A 401 1.38 44.90 18.08
C PHE A 401 1.36 43.39 18.19
N GLY A 402 2.54 42.78 18.01
CA GLY A 402 2.74 41.36 18.22
C GLY A 402 2.53 40.96 19.69
N SER A 403 2.38 39.66 19.93
CA SER A 403 2.02 39.08 21.23
C SER A 403 2.81 39.61 22.43
N ARG A 404 4.13 39.76 22.31
CA ARG A 404 4.98 40.25 23.41
C ARG A 404 4.66 41.70 23.78
N GLN A 405 4.56 42.58 22.79
CA GLN A 405 4.28 44.00 23.01
C GLN A 405 2.84 44.22 23.46
N ALA A 406 1.89 43.46 22.92
CA ALA A 406 0.49 43.51 23.34
C ALA A 406 0.32 43.13 24.82
N LEU A 407 1.03 42.10 25.30
CA LEU A 407 1.05 41.73 26.73
C LEU A 407 1.61 42.84 27.63
N ALA A 408 2.69 43.48 27.20
CA ALA A 408 3.29 44.58 27.95
C ALA A 408 2.38 45.82 27.99
N LEU A 409 1.75 46.18 26.88
CA LEU A 409 0.77 47.26 26.80
C LEU A 409 -0.47 46.97 27.65
N GLY A 410 -1.02 45.75 27.58
CA GLY A 410 -2.13 45.33 28.41
C GLY A 410 -1.82 45.48 29.90
N LEU A 411 -0.64 45.03 30.35
CA LEU A 411 -0.19 45.22 31.73
C LEU A 411 -0.06 46.70 32.13
N ILE A 412 0.45 47.56 31.24
CA ILE A 412 0.56 49.00 31.50
C ILE A 412 -0.84 49.61 31.69
N PHE A 413 -1.78 49.29 30.80
CA PHE A 413 -3.16 49.81 30.86
C PHE A 413 -3.90 49.26 32.08
N HIS A 414 -3.71 47.98 32.41
CA HIS A 414 -4.27 47.33 33.57
C HIS A 414 -3.76 47.92 34.90
N GLU A 415 -2.57 48.52 34.91
CA GLU A 415 -2.10 49.28 36.08
C GLU A 415 -2.56 50.75 36.05
N LEU A 416 -2.70 51.38 34.88
CA LEU A 416 -3.14 52.77 34.76
C LEU A 416 -4.63 52.95 35.07
N ALA A 417 -5.51 52.11 34.50
CA ALA A 417 -6.96 52.29 34.61
C ALA A 417 -7.48 52.20 36.06
N PRO A 418 -7.10 51.21 36.88
CA PRO A 418 -7.51 51.16 38.29
C PRO A 418 -6.87 52.27 39.13
N ASN A 419 -5.69 52.77 38.76
CA ASN A 419 -5.07 53.90 39.47
C ASN A 419 -5.84 55.19 39.22
N ALA A 420 -6.29 55.42 37.98
CA ALA A 420 -7.19 56.51 37.65
C ALA A 420 -8.50 56.41 38.45
N ALA A 421 -9.04 55.19 38.64
CA ALA A 421 -10.27 54.97 39.40
C ALA A 421 -10.12 55.13 40.91
N LYS A 422 -8.96 54.77 41.48
CA LYS A 422 -8.72 54.83 42.93
C LYS A 422 -8.21 56.19 43.40
N TYR A 423 -7.37 56.82 42.60
CA TYR A 423 -6.58 57.98 43.02
C TYR A 423 -6.65 59.17 42.06
N GLY A 424 -7.23 58.99 40.86
CA GLY A 424 -7.12 59.93 39.76
C GLY A 424 -8.47 60.35 39.17
N ALA A 425 -8.49 60.66 37.88
CA ALA A 425 -9.66 61.25 37.22
C ALA A 425 -10.92 60.39 37.28
N LEU A 426 -10.82 59.06 37.16
CA LEU A 426 -11.99 58.17 37.18
C LEU A 426 -12.58 57.96 38.59
N SER A 427 -11.97 58.53 39.63
CA SER A 427 -12.50 58.47 41.01
C SER A 427 -13.67 59.44 41.26
N VAL A 428 -13.88 60.42 40.38
CA VAL A 428 -14.93 61.45 40.50
C VAL A 428 -15.77 61.54 39.22
N PRO A 429 -17.07 61.88 39.29
CA PRO A 429 -17.95 61.90 38.12
C PRO A 429 -17.57 62.92 37.03
N THR A 430 -16.82 63.97 37.40
CA THR A 430 -16.40 65.05 36.49
C THR A 430 -15.05 64.79 35.82
N GLY A 431 -14.34 63.75 36.25
CA GLY A 431 -13.00 63.47 35.73
C GLY A 431 -13.06 62.64 34.45
N CYS A 432 -12.06 62.85 33.60
CA CYS A 432 -11.92 62.22 32.30
C CYS A 432 -10.47 61.76 32.05
N VAL A 433 -10.33 60.61 31.38
CA VAL A 433 -9.06 60.08 30.89
C VAL A 433 -8.97 60.24 29.38
N HIS A 434 -7.98 60.99 28.92
CA HIS A 434 -7.65 61.15 27.51
C HIS A 434 -6.46 60.27 27.16
N VAL A 435 -6.66 59.30 26.27
CA VAL A 435 -5.57 58.46 25.75
C VAL A 435 -5.39 58.74 24.28
N THR A 436 -4.20 59.22 23.91
CA THR A 436 -3.85 59.50 22.53
C THR A 436 -2.60 58.74 22.10
N TRP A 437 -2.57 58.25 20.87
CA TRP A 437 -1.39 57.56 20.36
C TRP A 437 -1.19 57.75 18.86
N ARG A 438 0.07 57.77 18.42
CA ARG A 438 0.46 57.99 17.02
C ARG A 438 1.82 57.37 16.69
N ALA A 439 2.03 57.06 15.42
CA ALA A 439 3.33 56.76 14.86
C ALA A 439 4.10 58.05 14.55
N ARG A 440 5.37 58.11 14.97
CA ARG A 440 6.29 59.19 14.63
C ARG A 440 7.52 58.62 13.94
N SER A 441 7.69 58.91 12.65
CA SER A 441 8.94 58.58 11.94
C SER A 441 9.90 59.76 12.03
N PRO A 442 11.08 59.60 12.67
CA PRO A 442 12.18 60.53 12.45
C PRO A 442 12.61 60.44 10.98
N GLN A 443 13.00 61.56 10.35
CA GLN A 443 13.55 61.54 8.98
C GLN A 443 14.73 60.53 8.91
N GLY A 444 14.50 59.38 8.26
CA GLY A 444 15.50 58.32 8.06
C GLY A 444 15.61 57.23 9.14
N GLY A 445 14.67 57.11 10.09
CA GLY A 445 14.69 56.07 11.15
C GLY A 445 13.45 55.17 11.18
N SER A 446 13.52 54.07 11.95
CA SER A 446 12.34 53.25 12.28
C SER A 446 11.30 54.08 13.04
N GLY A 447 10.02 53.92 12.67
CA GLY A 447 8.93 54.64 13.31
C GLY A 447 8.83 54.32 14.81
N ARG A 448 8.43 55.29 15.62
CA ARG A 448 8.24 55.13 17.07
C ARG A 448 6.79 55.40 17.44
N LEU A 449 6.23 54.57 18.31
CA LEU A 449 4.99 54.84 19.02
C LEU A 449 5.23 55.99 19.99
N THR A 450 4.34 56.97 20.00
CA THR A 450 4.16 57.90 21.11
C THR A 450 2.74 57.74 21.61
N LEU A 451 2.58 57.26 22.84
CA LEU A 451 1.30 57.11 23.53
C LEU A 451 1.29 58.03 24.76
N GLU A 452 0.24 58.81 24.91
CA GLU A 452 0.01 59.71 26.02
C GLU A 452 -1.31 59.37 26.70
N TRP A 453 -1.24 59.06 28.00
CA TRP A 453 -2.37 58.92 28.89
C TRP A 453 -2.42 60.15 29.78
N ARG A 454 -3.52 60.88 29.74
CA ARG A 454 -3.70 62.14 30.46
C ARG A 454 -5.00 62.12 31.25
N GLU A 455 -4.90 62.42 32.54
CA GLU A 455 -6.04 62.51 33.45
C GLU A 455 -6.38 63.98 33.71
N GLU A 456 -7.66 64.33 33.63
CA GLU A 456 -8.15 65.69 33.85
C GLU A 456 -9.45 65.69 34.68
N GLY A 457 -9.73 66.81 35.34
CA GLY A 457 -10.97 66.98 36.13
C GLY A 457 -11.08 66.08 37.37
N GLY A 458 -9.96 65.46 37.76
CA GLY A 458 -9.82 64.62 38.94
C GLY A 458 -9.41 65.37 40.21
N PRO A 459 -9.23 64.66 41.33
CA PRO A 459 -8.67 65.24 42.55
C PRO A 459 -7.22 65.72 42.33
N ALA A 460 -6.78 66.72 43.11
CA ALA A 460 -5.45 67.29 42.96
C ALA A 460 -4.36 66.23 43.19
N VAL A 461 -3.49 66.03 42.19
CA VAL A 461 -2.45 65.00 42.24
C VAL A 461 -1.15 65.58 42.77
N THR A 462 -0.61 64.96 43.82
CA THR A 462 0.73 65.26 44.35
C THR A 462 1.71 64.16 44.00
N GLN A 463 2.95 64.53 43.69
CA GLN A 463 3.99 63.55 43.39
C GLN A 463 4.17 62.57 44.58
N PRO A 464 4.06 61.25 44.35
CA PRO A 464 4.16 60.27 45.43
C PRO A 464 5.59 60.21 45.98
N LYS A 465 5.73 60.22 47.32
CA LYS A 465 7.02 60.11 48.03
C LYS A 465 7.73 58.78 47.76
N THR A 466 6.98 57.73 47.43
CA THR A 466 7.52 56.43 47.02
C THR A 466 6.77 55.93 45.79
N LEU A 467 7.49 55.44 44.79
CA LEU A 467 6.88 54.81 43.62
C LEU A 467 6.27 53.46 44.01
N GLY A 468 4.96 53.34 43.82
CA GLY A 468 4.16 52.15 44.05
C GLY A 468 4.51 50.99 43.13
N PHE A 469 3.73 49.89 43.21
CA PHE A 469 3.94 48.74 42.35
C PHE A 469 3.65 49.05 40.88
N GLY A 470 2.46 49.58 40.58
CA GLY A 470 2.04 49.85 39.21
C GLY A 470 3.02 50.76 38.48
N SER A 471 3.47 51.84 39.10
CA SER A 471 4.45 52.75 38.50
C SER A 471 5.80 52.10 38.16
N ARG A 472 6.24 51.08 38.92
CA ARG A 472 7.47 50.32 38.60
C ARG A 472 7.22 49.27 37.53
N LEU A 473 6.07 48.59 37.57
CA LEU A 473 5.71 47.62 36.55
C LEU A 473 5.56 48.30 35.18
N ILE A 474 4.91 49.46 35.14
CA ILE A 474 4.80 50.31 33.95
C ILE A 474 6.18 50.67 33.41
N GLN A 475 7.13 51.07 34.27
CA GLN A 475 8.51 51.36 33.85
C GLN A 475 9.23 50.11 33.31
N VAL A 476 9.11 48.97 33.98
CA VAL A 476 9.78 47.72 33.59
C VAL A 476 9.21 47.20 32.26
N SER A 477 7.88 47.11 32.12
CA SER A 477 7.22 46.66 30.91
C SER A 477 7.50 47.60 29.73
N GLY A 478 7.53 48.92 29.98
CA GLY A 478 7.90 49.90 28.96
C GLY A 478 9.36 49.80 28.51
N GLN A 479 10.31 49.56 29.43
CA GLN A 479 11.73 49.50 29.09
C GLN A 479 12.18 48.14 28.56
N GLN A 480 11.79 47.04 29.21
CA GLN A 480 12.31 45.70 28.92
C GLN A 480 11.52 44.98 27.83
N ASP A 481 10.19 45.15 27.79
CA ASP A 481 9.34 44.41 26.86
C ASP A 481 8.94 45.22 25.63
N LEU A 482 8.79 46.54 25.77
CA LEU A 482 8.55 47.44 24.65
C LEU A 482 9.84 48.07 24.09
N GLY A 483 10.98 47.94 24.77
CA GLY A 483 12.25 48.56 24.34
C GLY A 483 12.19 50.09 24.31
N GLY A 484 11.31 50.67 25.12
CA GLY A 484 10.93 52.08 25.11
C GLY A 484 11.26 52.82 26.40
N THR A 485 10.70 54.00 26.54
CA THR A 485 10.78 54.84 27.74
C THR A 485 9.38 55.19 28.22
N VAL A 486 9.20 55.25 29.54
CA VAL A 486 7.96 55.72 30.15
C VAL A 486 8.26 56.85 31.10
N ARG A 487 7.54 57.97 30.93
CA ARG A 487 7.66 59.17 31.76
C ARG A 487 6.32 59.47 32.42
N MET A 488 6.32 59.50 33.75
CA MET A 488 5.16 59.88 34.57
C MET A 488 5.35 61.31 35.08
N VAL A 489 4.39 62.18 34.82
CA VAL A 489 4.34 63.57 35.28
C VAL A 489 3.11 63.72 36.15
N TYR A 490 3.32 64.14 37.40
CA TYR A 490 2.24 64.36 38.36
C TYR A 490 2.00 65.86 38.44
N GLU A 491 0.99 66.34 37.72
CA GLU A 491 0.57 67.74 37.75
C GLU A 491 -0.62 67.90 38.71
N GLU A 492 -0.80 69.09 39.28
CA GLU A 492 -1.93 69.35 40.17
C GLU A 492 -3.28 69.10 39.48
N SER A 493 -3.34 69.29 38.16
CA SER A 493 -4.50 69.00 37.29
C SER A 493 -4.75 67.51 37.02
N GLY A 494 -3.78 66.63 37.27
CA GLY A 494 -3.89 65.20 37.00
C GLY A 494 -2.57 64.53 36.59
N LEU A 495 -2.63 63.21 36.37
CA LEU A 495 -1.50 62.41 35.92
C LEU A 495 -1.33 62.48 34.40
N VAL A 496 -0.10 62.68 33.93
CA VAL A 496 0.29 62.51 32.52
C VAL A 496 1.35 61.41 32.41
N CYS A 497 1.05 60.34 31.69
CA CYS A 497 1.96 59.25 31.39
C CYS A 497 2.27 59.24 29.89
N VAL A 498 3.54 59.39 29.54
CA VAL A 498 4.03 59.34 28.15
C VAL A 498 4.88 58.09 27.96
N LEU A 499 4.45 57.22 27.05
CA LEU A 499 5.15 56.02 26.61
C LEU A 499 5.69 56.25 25.19
N GLU A 500 7.01 56.09 25.03
CA GLU A 500 7.65 56.08 23.72
C GLU A 500 8.31 54.73 23.48
N ALA A 501 7.96 54.04 22.40
CA ALA A 501 8.52 52.74 22.08
C ALA A 501 8.79 52.63 20.57
N PRO A 502 9.80 51.87 20.11
CA PRO A 502 9.92 51.53 18.70
C PRO A 502 8.63 50.84 18.20
N LEU A 503 8.16 51.22 17.01
CA LEU A 503 7.10 50.46 16.36
C LEU A 503 7.64 49.08 15.98
N PRO A 504 6.85 48.01 16.14
CA PRO A 504 7.23 46.72 15.64
C PRO A 504 7.40 46.84 14.12
N ASP A 505 8.49 46.27 13.61
CA ASP A 505 8.67 46.05 12.17
C ASP A 505 7.71 44.91 11.80
N LEU A 506 6.43 45.22 11.69
CA LEU A 506 5.42 44.32 11.16
C LEU A 506 5.73 44.20 9.67
N ALA A 507 6.69 43.36 9.32
CA ALA A 507 6.73 42.80 7.99
C ALA A 507 5.32 42.27 7.73
N PRO A 508 4.65 42.66 6.62
CA PRO A 508 3.38 42.05 6.27
C PRO A 508 3.62 40.54 6.31
N SER A 509 2.87 39.85 7.19
CA SER A 509 2.89 38.40 7.26
C SER A 509 2.79 37.89 5.83
N ALA A 510 3.86 37.26 5.34
CA ALA A 510 3.80 36.59 4.05
C ALA A 510 2.57 35.68 4.10
N PRO A 511 1.67 35.72 3.10
CA PRO A 511 0.53 34.83 3.06
C PRO A 511 1.03 33.42 3.27
N LEU A 512 0.39 32.69 4.18
CA LEU A 512 0.68 31.28 4.47
C LEU A 512 0.41 30.35 3.26
N ASP A 513 0.06 30.93 2.10
CA ASP A 513 -0.22 30.25 0.84
C ASP A 513 1.01 30.08 -0.08
N ALA A 514 2.20 30.60 0.27
CA ALA A 514 3.39 30.52 -0.61
C ALA A 514 4.40 29.41 -0.28
N VAL A 515 3.99 28.36 0.45
CA VAL A 515 4.80 27.12 0.64
C VAL A 515 4.09 25.89 0.06
N LEU A 516 3.07 26.11 -0.76
CA LEU A 516 2.42 25.10 -1.58
C LEU A 516 2.56 25.48 -3.04
N ASP A 517 3.73 25.19 -3.61
CA ASP A 517 3.90 24.78 -5.01
C ASP A 517 5.11 23.84 -5.12
#